data_AF-X0Q6Q0-F1
#
_entry.id   AF-X0Q6Q0-F1
#
_cell.length_a   1.000
_cell.length_b   1.000
_cell.length_c   1.000
_cell.angle_alpha   90.00
_cell.angle_beta   90.00
_cell.angle_gamma   90.00
#
_symmetry.space_group_name_H-M   'P 1'
#
loop_
_entity.id
_entity.type
_entity.pdbx_description
1 polymer ?
#
loop_
_entity_poly.entity_id
_entity_poly.type
_entity_poly.pdbx_seq_one_letter_code
_entity_poly.pdbx_strand_id
1 'polypeptide(L)'
;MRYPVAVGVCALAVCGAFAVVADADQLSALVVVAATVLGVTGYTWFAATRSGSEPGRTATVHRVRQQYRLTSRSWIEVREESGSVWIPVFFDPALITLPTPTAATVHEAGRRSVVVWEGRRLLPSGRARRSEPAGRLIDNPSRPDPDGPVRAHMAARPGRRLVLDAQSAVAAPFAGALWVYVAGGGVPAFAGATCVAAALAVWLAAIRGSDPS
;
A
#
# COMPACT_ATOMS: atom_id res chain seq x y z
N MET A 1 8.36 2.30 -1.94
CA MET A 1 8.19 0.82 -1.91
C MET A 1 8.96 0.08 -0.80
N ARG A 2 9.91 0.70 -0.09
CA ARG A 2 10.64 0.02 1.03
C ARG A 2 9.72 -0.49 2.14
N TYR A 3 8.70 0.30 2.50
CA TYR A 3 7.79 -0.04 3.60
C TYR A 3 6.92 -1.29 3.34
N PRO A 4 6.18 -1.42 2.21
CA PRO A 4 5.42 -2.64 1.91
C PRO A 4 6.26 -3.92 1.89
N VAL A 5 7.49 -3.85 1.39
CA VAL A 5 8.42 -4.99 1.39
C VAL A 5 8.83 -5.35 2.82
N ALA A 6 9.17 -4.37 3.65
CA ALA A 6 9.52 -4.61 5.04
C ALA A 6 8.36 -5.23 5.84
N VAL A 7 7.13 -4.74 5.66
CA VAL A 7 5.93 -5.31 6.29
C VAL A 7 5.66 -6.74 5.78
N GLY A 8 5.88 -7.00 4.48
CA GLY A 8 5.82 -8.35 3.92
C GLY A 8 6.81 -9.31 4.58
N VAL A 9 8.06 -8.88 4.77
CA VAL A 9 9.08 -9.66 5.49
C VAL A 9 8.66 -9.93 6.94
N CYS A 10 8.10 -8.93 7.64
CA CYS A 10 7.56 -9.13 8.98
C CYS A 10 6.42 -10.16 9.01
N ALA A 11 5.50 -10.13 8.04
CA ALA A 11 4.43 -11.11 7.94
C ALA A 11 4.95 -12.53 7.70
N LEU A 12 6.00 -12.68 6.88
CA LEU A 12 6.68 -13.96 6.68
C LEU A 12 7.40 -14.45 7.94
N ALA A 13 8.03 -13.55 8.69
CA ALA A 13 8.67 -13.87 9.96
C ALA A 13 7.64 -14.37 10.99
N VAL A 14 6.45 -13.76 11.04
CA VAL A 14 5.34 -14.24 11.88
C VAL A 14 4.93 -15.66 11.45
N CYS A 15 4.80 -15.93 10.15
CA CYS A 15 4.48 -17.27 9.67
C CYS A 15 5.56 -18.29 10.06
N GLY A 16 6.84 -17.93 9.91
CA GLY A 16 7.97 -18.78 10.30
C GLY A 16 8.03 -19.07 11.79
N ALA A 17 7.71 -18.09 12.64
CA ALA A 17 7.67 -18.28 14.09
C ALA A 17 6.61 -19.31 14.52
N PHE A 18 5.43 -19.29 13.91
CA PHE A 18 4.37 -20.26 14.22
C PHE A 18 4.56 -21.61 13.53
N ALA A 19 5.32 -21.68 12.43
CA ALA A 19 5.59 -22.94 11.73
C ALA A 19 6.34 -23.97 12.60
N VAL A 20 7.14 -23.52 13.57
CA VAL A 20 7.92 -24.39 14.47
C VAL A 20 7.02 -25.22 15.40
N VAL A 21 5.81 -24.74 15.68
CA VAL A 21 4.86 -25.35 16.61
C VAL A 21 3.58 -25.81 15.93
N ALA A 22 3.51 -25.70 14.60
CA ALA A 22 2.34 -26.01 13.81
C ALA A 22 2.19 -27.52 13.57
N ASP A 23 0.95 -28.01 13.64
CA ASP A 23 0.59 -29.30 13.04
C ASP A 23 0.56 -29.22 11.50
N ALA A 24 0.29 -30.35 10.83
CA ALA A 24 0.33 -30.42 9.37
C ALA A 24 -0.69 -29.49 8.67
N ASP A 25 -1.88 -29.33 9.25
CA ASP A 25 -2.93 -28.49 8.68
C ASP A 25 -2.59 -27.00 8.87
N GLN A 26 -2.13 -26.64 10.07
CA GLN A 26 -1.66 -25.30 10.38
C GLN A 26 -0.43 -24.92 9.52
N LEU A 27 0.52 -25.83 9.35
CA LEU A 27 1.70 -25.60 8.53
C LEU A 27 1.30 -25.37 7.07
N SER A 28 0.37 -26.17 6.55
CA SER A 28 -0.16 -26.01 5.18
C SER A 28 -0.79 -24.62 5.00
N ALA A 29 -1.60 -24.17 5.97
CA ALA A 29 -2.19 -22.84 5.95
C ALA A 29 -1.12 -21.73 5.99
N LEU A 30 -0.10 -21.86 6.84
CA LEU A 30 1.02 -20.92 6.92
C LEU A 30 1.81 -20.83 5.60
N VAL A 31 2.03 -21.97 4.93
CA VAL A 31 2.71 -22.00 3.62
C VAL A 31 1.89 -21.26 2.56
N VAL A 32 0.57 -21.47 2.52
CA VAL A 32 -0.32 -20.76 1.58
C VAL A 32 -0.29 -19.25 1.84
N VAL A 33 -0.34 -18.84 3.10
CA VAL A 33 -0.24 -17.43 3.50
C VAL A 33 1.12 -16.84 3.08
N ALA A 34 2.21 -17.52 3.39
CA ALA A 34 3.56 -17.07 3.04
C ALA A 34 3.76 -16.96 1.52
N ALA A 35 3.30 -17.95 0.76
CA ALA A 35 3.34 -17.93 -0.70
C ALA A 35 2.51 -16.78 -1.27
N THR A 36 1.34 -16.49 -0.69
CA THR A 36 0.51 -15.34 -1.09
C THR A 36 1.22 -14.02 -0.83
N VAL A 37 1.80 -13.84 0.36
CA VAL A 37 2.55 -12.62 0.72
C VAL A 37 3.72 -12.42 -0.22
N LEU A 38 4.52 -13.47 -0.46
CA LEU A 38 5.66 -13.43 -1.37
C LEU A 38 5.24 -13.14 -2.81
N GLY A 39 4.27 -13.88 -3.34
CA GLY A 39 3.81 -13.76 -4.72
C GLY A 39 3.22 -12.38 -5.01
N VAL A 40 2.34 -11.89 -4.14
CA VAL A 40 1.72 -10.56 -4.30
C VAL A 40 2.76 -9.45 -4.10
N THR A 41 3.65 -9.56 -3.12
CA THR A 41 4.71 -8.55 -2.90
C THR A 41 5.69 -8.51 -4.06
N GLY A 42 6.15 -9.68 -4.53
CA GLY A 42 7.05 -9.80 -5.68
C GLY A 42 6.40 -9.27 -6.97
N TYR A 43 5.16 -9.69 -7.26
CA TYR A 43 4.42 -9.20 -8.43
C TYR A 43 4.19 -7.70 -8.38
N THR A 44 3.75 -7.15 -7.24
CA THR A 44 3.49 -5.72 -7.11
C THR A 44 4.76 -4.90 -7.22
N TRP A 45 5.88 -5.39 -6.68
CA TRP A 45 7.21 -4.79 -6.82
C TRP A 45 7.67 -4.78 -8.26
N PHE A 46 7.68 -5.94 -8.91
CA PHE A 46 8.03 -6.07 -10.32
C PHE A 46 7.18 -5.17 -11.22
N ALA A 47 5.86 -5.18 -11.02
CA ALA A 47 4.94 -4.36 -11.80
C ALA A 47 5.08 -2.86 -11.54
N ALA A 48 5.50 -2.45 -10.34
CA ALA A 48 5.70 -1.04 -10.00
C ALA A 48 7.06 -0.49 -10.48
N THR A 49 8.08 -1.34 -10.56
CA THR A 49 9.43 -0.92 -10.96
C THR A 49 9.66 -0.97 -12.47
N ARG A 50 8.88 -1.76 -13.20
CA ARG A 50 8.93 -1.86 -14.66
C ARG A 50 8.95 -0.46 -15.29
N SER A 51 9.92 -0.23 -16.17
CA SER A 51 10.01 1.01 -16.93
C SER A 51 8.86 1.08 -17.94
N GLY A 52 8.35 2.29 -18.17
CA GLY A 52 7.46 2.53 -19.29
C GLY A 52 8.20 2.26 -20.59
N SER A 53 7.54 1.57 -21.51
CA SER A 53 8.09 1.29 -22.84
C SER A 53 7.89 2.47 -23.79
N GLU A 54 6.97 3.37 -23.46
CA GLU A 54 6.61 4.51 -24.28
C GLU A 54 7.37 5.79 -23.88
N PRO A 55 7.65 6.69 -24.85
CA PRO A 55 8.14 8.02 -24.57
C PRO A 55 7.24 8.70 -23.52
N GLY A 56 7.85 9.24 -22.47
CA GLY A 56 7.09 9.92 -21.43
C GLY A 56 6.42 11.17 -21.99
N ARG A 57 5.14 11.36 -21.68
CA ARG A 57 4.41 12.58 -22.04
C ARG A 57 4.37 13.54 -20.86
N THR A 58 4.55 14.83 -21.12
CA THR A 58 4.33 15.86 -20.11
C THR A 58 2.83 16.05 -19.89
N ALA A 59 2.39 16.02 -18.63
CA ALA A 59 1.00 16.27 -18.26
C ALA A 59 0.92 17.07 -16.96
N THR A 60 -0.18 17.80 -16.80
CA THR A 60 -0.52 18.47 -15.54
C THR A 60 -1.11 17.45 -14.58
N VAL A 61 -0.51 17.35 -13.41
CA VAL A 61 -0.88 16.39 -12.38
C VAL A 61 -1.30 17.07 -11.09
N HIS A 62 -2.25 16.45 -10.41
CA HIS A 62 -2.71 16.84 -9.08
C HIS A 62 -2.45 15.67 -8.12
N ARG A 63 -1.86 15.94 -6.96
CA ARG A 63 -1.86 14.94 -5.89
C ARG A 63 -3.18 15.03 -5.16
N VAL A 64 -3.82 13.87 -5.04
CA VAL A 64 -5.05 13.70 -4.28
C VAL A 64 -4.86 12.61 -3.24
N ARG A 65 -5.12 12.92 -1.97
CA ARG A 65 -5.21 11.93 -0.89
C ARG A 65 -6.66 11.48 -0.75
N GLN A 66 -6.90 10.21 -0.97
CA GLN A 66 -8.20 9.55 -0.78
C GLN A 66 -8.30 9.03 0.66
N GLN A 67 -9.39 9.33 1.35
CA GLN A 67 -9.79 8.72 2.61
C GLN A 67 -11.09 7.94 2.43
N TYR A 68 -11.03 6.62 2.65
CA TYR A 68 -12.19 5.74 2.54
C TYR A 68 -12.15 4.65 3.61
N ARG A 69 -13.11 4.68 4.54
CA ARG A 69 -13.19 3.79 5.71
C ARG A 69 -11.88 3.87 6.53
N LEU A 70 -11.28 2.73 6.87
CA LEU A 70 -10.01 2.62 7.60
C LEU A 70 -8.78 2.71 6.70
N THR A 71 -8.92 3.25 5.49
CA THR A 71 -7.82 3.31 4.53
C THR A 71 -7.64 4.71 3.97
N SER A 72 -6.37 5.12 3.88
CA SER A 72 -5.93 6.35 3.23
C SER A 72 -4.97 5.99 2.11
N ARG A 73 -5.09 6.62 0.94
CA ARG A 73 -4.23 6.34 -0.23
C ARG A 73 -3.89 7.60 -1.02
N SER A 74 -2.69 7.60 -1.58
CA SER A 74 -2.27 8.61 -2.54
C SER A 74 -2.69 8.26 -3.95
N TRP A 75 -3.24 9.24 -4.64
CA TRP A 75 -3.55 9.21 -6.06
C TRP A 75 -2.88 10.39 -6.76
N ILE A 76 -2.53 10.17 -8.02
CA ILE A 76 -2.20 11.22 -8.95
C ILE A 76 -3.34 11.31 -9.95
N GLU A 77 -4.03 12.44 -9.96
CA GLU A 77 -4.97 12.80 -11.02
C GLU A 77 -4.16 13.42 -12.16
N VAL A 78 -4.22 12.80 -13.34
CA VAL A 78 -3.71 13.35 -14.59
C VAL A 78 -4.91 13.88 -15.35
N ARG A 79 -4.95 15.20 -15.58
CA ARG A 79 -6.03 15.79 -16.36
C ARG A 79 -5.70 15.71 -17.84
N GLU A 80 -6.62 15.14 -18.61
CA GLU A 80 -6.54 15.05 -20.07
C GLU A 80 -7.81 15.62 -20.68
N GLU A 81 -7.75 15.94 -21.98
CA GLU A 81 -8.91 16.42 -22.73
C GLU A 81 -10.07 15.41 -22.72
N SER A 82 -9.75 14.11 -22.73
CA SER A 82 -10.73 13.01 -22.73
C SER A 82 -11.32 12.70 -21.35
N GLY A 83 -10.82 13.36 -20.29
CA GLY A 83 -11.21 13.14 -18.89
C GLY A 83 -10.02 12.84 -17.98
N SER A 84 -10.26 12.76 -16.67
CA SER A 84 -9.20 12.53 -15.68
C SER A 84 -8.79 11.05 -15.59
N VAL A 85 -7.49 10.81 -15.56
CA VAL A 85 -6.89 9.50 -15.28
C VAL A 85 -6.32 9.49 -13.86
N TRP A 86 -6.76 8.53 -13.07
CA TRP A 86 -6.42 8.36 -11.66
C TRP A 86 -5.39 7.24 -11.49
N ILE A 87 -4.18 7.59 -11.07
CA ILE A 87 -3.06 6.66 -10.88
C ILE A 87 -2.82 6.49 -9.37
N PRO A 88 -3.08 5.31 -8.78
CA PRO A 88 -2.77 5.07 -7.38
C PRO A 88 -1.26 4.87 -7.22
N VAL A 89 -0.65 5.55 -6.25
CA VAL A 89 0.80 5.50 -6.00
C VAL A 89 1.11 5.06 -4.58
N PHE A 90 2.26 4.42 -4.40
CA PHE A 90 2.78 4.18 -3.05
C PHE A 90 3.15 5.51 -2.40
N PHE A 91 2.90 5.64 -1.10
CA PHE A 91 3.30 6.84 -0.40
C PHE A 91 4.82 7.05 -0.43
N ASP A 92 5.19 8.19 -1.00
CA ASP A 92 6.52 8.78 -0.97
C ASP A 92 6.40 10.13 -0.24
N PRO A 93 7.27 10.46 0.75
CA PRO A 93 7.23 11.74 1.44
C PRO A 93 7.24 12.97 0.53
N ALA A 94 7.86 12.89 -0.66
CA ALA A 94 7.83 13.96 -1.67
C ALA A 94 6.42 14.30 -2.17
N LEU A 95 5.46 13.38 -2.04
CA LEU A 95 4.08 13.66 -2.37
C LEU A 95 3.50 14.80 -1.50
N ILE A 96 3.93 14.93 -0.24
CA ILE A 96 3.46 16.00 0.66
C ILE A 96 3.91 17.37 0.21
N THR A 97 5.05 17.45 -0.47
CA THR A 97 5.63 18.70 -0.95
C THR A 97 5.21 19.03 -2.38
N LEU A 98 4.50 18.14 -3.08
CA LEU A 98 4.09 18.33 -4.48
C LEU A 98 2.99 19.40 -4.57
N PRO A 99 3.25 20.58 -5.16
CA PRO A 99 2.22 21.60 -5.36
C PRO A 99 1.18 21.10 -6.36
N THR A 100 -0.07 21.50 -6.20
CA THR A 100 -1.15 21.04 -7.07
C THR A 100 -1.89 22.24 -7.68
N PRO A 101 -1.85 22.44 -9.02
CA PRO A 101 -1.29 21.59 -10.08
C PRO A 101 0.24 21.69 -10.26
N THR A 102 0.86 20.65 -10.83
CA THR A 102 2.29 20.65 -11.26
C THR A 102 2.49 19.88 -12.56
N ALA A 103 3.50 20.23 -13.37
CA ALA A 103 3.90 19.47 -14.54
C ALA A 103 4.74 18.23 -14.15
N ALA A 104 4.39 17.07 -14.69
CA ALA A 104 5.13 15.83 -14.50
C ALA A 104 5.15 15.01 -15.80
N THR A 105 6.12 14.11 -15.92
CA THR A 105 6.20 13.18 -17.05
C THR A 105 5.48 11.89 -16.69
N VAL A 106 4.49 11.51 -17.48
CA VAL A 106 3.75 10.25 -17.32
C VAL A 106 4.26 9.25 -18.35
N HIS A 107 4.70 8.10 -17.87
CA HIS A 107 5.11 6.97 -18.70
C HIS A 107 4.09 5.85 -18.58
N GLU A 108 3.62 5.35 -19.71
CA GLU A 108 2.77 4.18 -19.73
C GLU A 108 3.62 2.91 -19.66
N ALA A 109 3.36 2.07 -18.65
CA ALA A 109 4.03 0.79 -18.43
C ALA A 109 3.01 -0.35 -18.43
N GLY A 110 2.35 -0.56 -19.58
CA GLY A 110 1.33 -1.58 -19.75
C GLY A 110 0.09 -1.31 -18.87
N ARG A 111 -0.12 -2.11 -17.82
CA ARG A 111 -1.30 -1.98 -16.93
C ARG A 111 -1.13 -0.94 -15.81
N ARG A 112 0.06 -0.38 -15.62
CA ARG A 112 0.35 0.64 -14.60
C ARG A 112 1.10 1.80 -15.24
N SER A 113 0.76 3.02 -14.84
CA SER A 113 1.44 4.22 -15.32
C SER A 113 2.40 4.73 -14.24
N VAL A 114 3.58 5.17 -14.64
CA VAL A 114 4.61 5.70 -13.75
C VAL A 114 4.66 7.20 -13.94
N VAL A 115 4.59 7.95 -12.85
CA VAL A 115 4.71 9.42 -12.87
C VAL A 115 6.10 9.81 -12.41
N VAL A 116 6.77 10.67 -13.16
CA VAL A 116 8.09 11.22 -12.86
C VAL A 116 7.97 12.71 -12.64
N TRP A 117 8.30 13.15 -11.43
CA TRP A 117 8.29 14.55 -11.03
C TRP A 117 9.67 14.92 -10.51
N GLU A 118 10.31 15.95 -11.08
CA GLU A 118 11.68 16.38 -10.74
C GLU A 118 12.70 15.21 -10.73
N GLY A 119 12.63 14.33 -11.74
CA GLY A 119 13.48 13.13 -11.83
C GLY A 119 13.13 12.02 -10.83
N ARG A 120 12.17 12.23 -9.91
CA ARG A 120 11.73 11.25 -8.93
C ARG A 120 10.57 10.42 -9.46
N ARG A 121 10.75 9.10 -9.51
CA ARG A 121 9.71 8.14 -9.91
C ARG A 121 8.72 7.89 -8.77
N LEU A 122 7.46 8.27 -8.97
CA LEU A 122 6.34 7.89 -8.13
C LEU A 122 5.85 6.51 -8.55
N LEU A 123 6.06 5.53 -7.67
CA LEU A 123 5.80 4.12 -7.99
C LEU A 123 4.30 3.81 -7.87
N PRO A 124 3.67 3.20 -8.89
CA PRO A 124 2.26 2.89 -8.86
C PRO A 124 1.96 1.74 -7.90
N SER A 125 0.97 1.93 -7.03
CA SER A 125 0.47 0.90 -6.11
C SER A 125 -0.62 0.03 -6.75
N GLY A 126 -1.12 0.41 -7.92
CA GLY A 126 -2.17 -0.31 -8.62
C GLY A 126 -2.33 0.13 -10.08
N ARG A 127 -3.44 -0.29 -10.69
CA ARG A 127 -3.80 0.07 -12.08
C ARG A 127 -4.38 1.48 -12.12
N ALA A 128 -4.07 2.22 -13.19
CA ALA A 128 -4.72 3.48 -13.50
C ALA A 128 -6.23 3.26 -13.76
N ARG A 129 -7.04 4.28 -13.47
CA ARG A 129 -8.51 4.24 -13.61
C ARG A 129 -9.01 5.53 -14.25
N ARG A 130 -10.14 5.43 -14.96
CA ARG A 130 -10.85 6.60 -15.53
C ARG A 130 -11.98 7.12 -14.63
N SER A 131 -12.33 6.36 -13.60
CA SER A 131 -13.33 6.73 -12.61
C SER A 131 -12.66 7.34 -11.38
N GLU A 132 -13.27 8.40 -10.85
CA GLU A 132 -12.86 9.01 -9.58
C GLU A 132 -12.85 7.98 -8.43
N PRO A 133 -11.81 7.98 -7.57
CA PRO A 133 -11.77 7.10 -6.42
C PRO A 133 -12.84 7.46 -5.39
N ALA A 134 -13.53 6.44 -4.86
CA ALA A 134 -14.60 6.64 -3.87
C ALA A 134 -14.09 7.24 -2.54
N GLY A 135 -14.97 7.91 -1.79
CA GLY A 135 -14.65 8.47 -0.48
C GLY A 135 -14.26 9.95 -0.55
N ARG A 136 -13.63 10.45 0.52
CA ARG A 136 -13.25 11.86 0.61
C ARG A 136 -11.91 12.08 -0.08
N LEU A 137 -11.89 13.00 -1.04
CA LEU A 137 -10.68 13.41 -1.74
C LEU A 137 -10.16 14.72 -1.14
N ILE A 138 -8.85 14.79 -0.92
CA ILE A 138 -8.17 15.91 -0.29
C ILE A 138 -6.98 16.27 -1.17
N ASP A 139 -7.04 17.46 -1.78
CA ASP A 139 -5.98 17.96 -2.63
C ASP A 139 -4.82 18.55 -1.82
N ASN A 140 -3.65 18.57 -2.45
CA ASN A 140 -2.52 19.32 -1.91
C ASN A 140 -2.69 20.84 -2.11
N PRO A 141 -1.97 21.66 -1.32
CA PRO A 141 -1.92 23.09 -1.53
C PRO A 141 -1.41 23.45 -2.93
N SER A 142 -1.93 24.57 -3.47
CA SER A 142 -1.51 25.11 -4.77
C SER A 142 -0.19 25.86 -4.73
N ARG A 143 0.28 26.23 -3.54
CA ARG A 143 1.59 26.83 -3.31
C ARG A 143 2.47 25.87 -2.52
N PRO A 144 3.80 25.89 -2.72
CA PRO A 144 4.72 25.16 -1.88
C PRO A 144 4.47 25.49 -0.41
N ASP A 145 4.28 24.44 0.39
CA ASP A 145 4.03 24.59 1.82
C ASP A 145 5.35 24.66 2.58
N PRO A 146 5.63 25.74 3.34
CA PRO A 146 6.88 25.89 4.07
C PRO A 146 7.09 24.79 5.12
N ASP A 147 6.00 24.25 5.70
CA ASP A 147 6.04 23.15 6.67
C ASP A 147 5.94 21.77 6.00
N GLY A 148 5.85 21.73 4.66
CA GLY A 148 5.77 20.52 3.87
C GLY A 148 6.87 19.50 4.18
N PRO A 149 8.17 19.89 4.24
CA PRO A 149 9.26 18.99 4.60
C PRO A 149 9.13 18.39 6.01
N VAL A 150 8.68 19.18 6.99
CA VAL A 150 8.48 18.71 8.37
C VAL A 150 7.37 17.66 8.42
N ARG A 151 6.22 17.94 7.79
CA ARG A 151 5.11 16.97 7.71
C ARG A 151 5.49 15.72 6.92
N ALA A 152 6.29 15.87 5.86
CA ALA A 152 6.83 14.76 5.09
C ALA A 152 7.68 13.83 5.96
N HIS A 153 8.56 14.39 6.78
CA HIS A 153 9.36 13.64 7.74
C HIS A 153 8.50 12.92 8.78
N MET A 154 7.51 13.60 9.37
CA MET A 154 6.60 13.01 10.36
C MET A 154 5.75 11.86 9.78
N ALA A 155 5.24 12.02 8.55
CA ALA A 155 4.50 10.98 7.83
C ALA A 155 5.38 9.80 7.38
N ALA A 156 6.68 10.03 7.19
CA ALA A 156 7.62 8.96 6.84
C ALA A 156 7.94 8.01 8.01
N ARG A 157 7.64 8.40 9.27
CA ARG A 157 7.97 7.62 10.46
C ARG A 157 7.33 6.22 10.43
N PRO A 158 8.11 5.14 10.56
CA PRO A 158 7.59 3.78 10.50
C PRO A 158 6.47 3.50 11.52
N GLY A 159 6.61 4.01 12.75
CA GLY A 159 5.59 3.85 13.79
C GLY A 159 4.25 4.46 13.41
N ARG A 160 4.23 5.66 12.83
CA ARG A 160 2.98 6.31 12.38
C ARG A 160 2.31 5.51 11.27
N ARG A 161 3.09 5.01 10.32
CA ARG A 161 2.59 4.13 9.24
C ARG A 161 2.01 2.84 9.80
N LEU A 162 2.74 2.18 10.70
CA LEU A 162 2.31 0.92 11.32
C LEU A 162 1.00 1.09 12.07
N VAL A 163 0.84 2.15 12.87
CA VAL A 163 -0.39 2.41 13.63
C VAL A 163 -1.60 2.60 12.70
N LEU A 164 -1.44 3.30 11.58
CA LEU A 164 -2.52 3.48 10.61
C LEU A 164 -2.88 2.17 9.90
N ASP A 165 -1.89 1.37 9.50
CA ASP A 165 -2.12 0.11 8.82
C ASP A 165 -2.66 -0.98 9.77
N ALA A 166 -2.36 -0.89 11.07
CA ALA A 166 -2.84 -1.79 12.11
C ALA A 166 -4.32 -1.62 12.45
N GLN A 167 -5.00 -0.57 11.98
CA GLN A 167 -6.44 -0.38 12.27
C GLN A 167 -7.28 -1.59 11.85
N SER A 168 -6.95 -2.21 10.72
CA SER A 168 -7.67 -3.39 10.23
C SER A 168 -7.35 -4.67 11.01
N ALA A 169 -6.29 -4.69 11.82
CA ALA A 169 -5.92 -5.84 12.64
C ALA A 169 -6.89 -6.09 13.81
N VAL A 170 -7.81 -5.15 14.10
CA VAL A 170 -8.90 -5.36 15.07
C VAL A 170 -9.79 -6.56 14.71
N ALA A 171 -9.85 -6.93 13.43
CA ALA A 171 -10.59 -8.11 12.96
C ALA A 171 -9.84 -9.45 13.20
N ALA A 172 -8.55 -9.40 13.53
CA ALA A 172 -7.71 -10.59 13.61
C ALA A 172 -8.13 -11.61 14.69
N PRO A 173 -8.54 -11.20 15.91
CA PRO A 173 -9.04 -12.15 16.91
C PRO A 173 -10.28 -12.90 16.46
N PHE A 174 -11.16 -12.26 15.67
CA PHE A 174 -12.34 -12.92 15.12
C PHE A 174 -11.96 -13.98 14.07
N ALA A 175 -10.96 -13.70 13.24
CA ALA A 175 -10.40 -14.69 12.33
C ALA A 175 -9.76 -15.86 13.07
N GLY A 176 -9.03 -15.59 14.18
CA GLY A 176 -8.46 -16.62 15.03
C GLY A 176 -9.51 -17.48 15.72
N ALA A 177 -10.59 -16.88 16.23
CA ALA A 177 -11.71 -17.60 16.82
C ALA A 177 -12.43 -18.48 15.78
N LEU A 178 -12.66 -17.94 14.58
CA LEU A 178 -13.24 -18.71 13.48
C LEU A 178 -12.37 -19.90 13.08
N TRP A 179 -11.04 -19.72 13.03
CA TRP A 179 -10.12 -20.81 12.76
C TRP A 179 -10.27 -21.95 13.78
N VAL A 180 -10.21 -21.63 15.07
CA VAL A 180 -10.37 -22.62 16.14
C VAL A 180 -11.75 -23.29 16.10
N TYR A 181 -12.79 -22.54 15.74
CA TYR A 181 -14.13 -23.09 15.57
C TYR A 181 -14.22 -24.13 14.44
N VAL A 182 -13.55 -23.89 13.30
CA VAL A 182 -13.64 -24.75 12.10
C VAL A 182 -12.62 -25.88 12.10
N ALA A 183 -11.37 -25.59 12.44
CA ALA A 183 -10.24 -26.51 12.36
C ALA A 183 -9.85 -27.11 13.72
N GLY A 184 -10.51 -26.68 14.81
CA GLY A 184 -10.13 -27.05 16.16
C GLY A 184 -8.86 -26.36 16.63
N GLY A 185 -8.38 -26.78 17.80
CA GLY A 185 -7.17 -26.25 18.43
C GLY A 185 -7.45 -25.52 19.74
N GLY A 186 -6.37 -25.30 20.50
CA GLY A 186 -6.43 -24.62 21.80
C GLY A 186 -5.99 -23.15 21.72
N VAL A 187 -5.67 -22.60 22.89
CA VAL A 187 -5.11 -21.24 23.04
C VAL A 187 -3.91 -20.97 22.10
N PRO A 188 -2.96 -21.89 21.88
CA PRO A 188 -1.85 -21.66 20.96
C PRO A 188 -2.29 -21.44 19.50
N ALA A 189 -3.26 -22.23 19.02
CA ALA A 189 -3.79 -22.11 17.66
C ALA A 189 -4.53 -20.78 17.47
N PHE A 190 -5.33 -20.37 18.47
CA PHE A 190 -5.98 -19.06 18.49
C PHE A 190 -4.97 -17.91 18.42
N ALA A 191 -3.92 -17.95 19.24
CA ALA A 191 -2.88 -16.93 19.28
C ALA A 191 -2.13 -16.85 17.94
N GLY A 192 -1.75 -18.00 17.38
CA GLY A 192 -1.09 -18.09 16.07
C GLY A 192 -1.94 -17.52 14.93
N ALA A 193 -3.19 -17.99 14.82
CA ALA A 193 -4.11 -17.51 13.79
C ALA A 193 -4.38 -16.00 13.92
N THR A 194 -4.53 -15.50 15.14
CA THR A 194 -4.70 -14.06 15.41
C THR A 194 -3.48 -13.25 14.98
N CYS A 195 -2.27 -13.68 15.35
CA CYS A 195 -1.04 -12.98 14.96
C CYS A 195 -0.82 -12.99 13.45
N VAL A 196 -1.07 -14.11 12.78
CA VAL A 196 -0.96 -14.22 11.32
C VAL A 196 -2.00 -13.33 10.63
N ALA A 197 -3.26 -13.35 11.08
CA ALA A 197 -4.31 -12.49 10.53
C ALA A 197 -4.01 -10.99 10.75
N ALA A 198 -3.47 -10.62 11.90
CA ALA A 198 -3.05 -9.25 12.18
C ALA A 198 -1.92 -8.81 11.25
N ALA A 199 -0.88 -9.64 11.09
CA ALA A 199 0.23 -9.36 10.19
C ALA A 199 -0.24 -9.22 8.73
N LEU A 200 -1.17 -10.06 8.29
CA LEU A 200 -1.80 -9.96 6.98
C LEU A 200 -2.61 -8.68 6.78
N ALA A 201 -3.36 -8.24 7.79
CA ALA A 201 -4.13 -7.00 7.71
C ALA A 201 -3.21 -5.78 7.50
N VAL A 202 -2.11 -5.69 8.26
CA VAL A 202 -1.10 -4.62 8.10
C VAL A 202 -0.43 -4.71 6.73
N TRP A 203 0.00 -5.91 6.33
CA TRP A 203 0.62 -6.13 5.02
C TRP A 203 -0.31 -5.75 3.86
N LEU A 204 -1.59 -6.06 3.95
CA LEU A 204 -2.57 -5.73 2.93
C LEU A 204 -2.79 -4.22 2.81
N ALA A 205 -2.81 -3.49 3.92
CA ALA A 205 -2.87 -2.02 3.90
C ALA A 205 -1.62 -1.44 3.22
N ALA A 206 -0.44 -1.89 3.62
CA ALA A 206 0.83 -1.44 3.08
C ALA A 206 0.98 -1.73 1.57
N ILE A 207 0.68 -2.96 1.14
CA ILE A 207 0.87 -3.39 -0.26
C ILE A 207 -0.11 -2.70 -1.23
N ARG A 208 -1.26 -2.24 -0.71
CA ARG A 208 -2.23 -1.44 -1.47
C ARG A 208 -1.88 0.06 -1.51
N GLY A 209 -0.76 0.46 -0.91
CA GLY A 209 -0.24 1.83 -0.97
C GLY A 209 -0.88 2.78 0.04
N SER A 210 -0.95 2.37 1.31
CA SER A 210 -1.40 3.25 2.40
C SER A 210 -0.64 4.59 2.43
N ASP A 211 -1.38 5.68 2.64
CA ASP A 211 -0.84 7.04 2.81
C ASP A 211 -1.03 7.51 4.26
N PRO A 212 0.07 7.63 5.04
CA PRO A 212 0.04 8.04 6.43
C PRO A 212 -0.04 9.55 6.64
N SER A 213 0.05 10.36 5.58
CA SER A 213 0.10 11.82 5.68
C SER A 213 -1.15 12.36 6.32
#